data_AF-A0A7J4G649-F1
#
_entry.id   AF-A0A7J4G649-F1
#
_cell.length_a   1.000
_cell.length_b   1.000
_cell.length_c   1.000
_cell.angle_alpha   90.00
_cell.angle_beta   90.00
_cell.angle_gamma   90.00
#
_symmetry.space_group_name_H-M   'P 1'
#
loop_
_entity.id
_entity.type
_entity.pdbx_description
1 polymer ?
#
loop_
_entity_poly.entity_id
_entity_poly.type
_entity_poly.pdbx_seq_one_letter_code
_entity_poly.pdbx_strand_id
1 'polypeptide(L)' 'MARDHGEEIGRTNGCRRCGRSRGMIRRHGLRLCRQCFRDIAPEIGFKKYS' A
#
# COMPACT_ATOMS: atom_id res chain seq x y z
N MET A 1 -6.08 -13.60 -1.65
CA MET A 1 -6.01 -12.13 -1.83
C MET A 1 -5.04 -11.57 -0.78
N ALA A 2 -4.30 -10.51 -1.09
CA ALA A 2 -3.35 -9.95 -0.11
C ALA A 2 -4.09 -9.33 1.09
N ARG A 3 -3.54 -9.53 2.29
CA ARG A 3 -4.09 -9.02 3.55
C ARG A 3 -3.05 -8.13 4.24
N ASP A 4 -3.50 -7.00 4.76
CA ASP A 4 -2.73 -6.06 5.60
C ASP A 4 -3.26 -6.21 7.02
N HIS A 5 -2.45 -6.77 7.94
CA HIS A 5 -2.86 -7.03 9.33
C HIS A 5 -4.22 -7.78 9.48
N GLY A 6 -4.55 -8.67 8.54
CA GLY A 6 -5.80 -9.43 8.54
C GLY A 6 -6.94 -8.79 7.74
N GLU A 7 -6.82 -7.53 7.32
CA GLU A 7 -7.81 -6.85 6.48
C GLU A 7 -7.57 -7.11 4.99
N GLU A 8 -8.65 -7.37 4.24
CA GLU A 8 -8.55 -7.59 2.79
C GLU A 8 -8.19 -6.30 2.05
N ILE A 9 -7.11 -6.35 1.27
CA ILE A 9 -6.64 -5.24 0.43
C ILE A 9 -7.41 -5.28 -0.89
N GLY A 10 -8.29 -4.30 -1.16
CA GLY A 10 -9.19 -4.38 -2.31
C GLY A 10 -9.87 -3.07 -2.71
N ARG A 11 -10.97 -3.19 -3.48
CA ARG A 11 -11.79 -2.03 -3.87
C ARG A 11 -12.67 -1.54 -2.72
N THR A 12 -13.04 -2.44 -1.83
CA THR A 12 -13.89 -2.17 -0.65
C THR A 12 -13.14 -1.39 0.41
N ASN A 13 -11.92 -1.85 0.76
CA ASN A 13 -11.04 -1.17 1.70
C ASN A 13 -9.93 -0.47 0.91
N GLY A 14 -10.05 0.84 0.73
CA GLY A 14 -9.07 1.68 0.04
C GLY A 14 -7.73 1.78 0.77
N CYS A 15 -6.84 2.63 0.25
CA CYS A 15 -5.55 2.91 0.89
C CYS A 15 -5.71 3.41 2.33
N ARG A 16 -4.88 2.91 3.25
CA ARG A 16 -4.92 3.30 4.67
C ARG A 16 -4.67 4.79 4.94
N ARG A 17 -4.00 5.50 4.02
CA ARG A 17 -3.73 6.95 4.13
C ARG A 17 -4.69 7.78 3.29
N CYS A 18 -4.81 7.44 2.00
CA CYS A 18 -5.48 8.28 1.01
C CYS A 18 -6.96 7.89 0.77
N GLY A 19 -7.43 6.75 1.30
CA GLY A 19 -8.78 6.21 1.05
C GLY A 19 -9.06 5.79 -0.41
N ARG A 20 -8.16 6.09 -1.35
CA ARG A 20 -8.32 5.78 -2.76
C ARG A 20 -8.22 4.27 -3.00
N SER A 21 -9.15 3.74 -3.78
CA SER A 21 -9.21 2.32 -4.16
C SER A 21 -8.45 2.00 -5.46
N ARG A 22 -8.02 3.03 -6.21
CA ARG A 22 -7.23 2.88 -7.45
C ARG A 22 -5.74 2.82 -7.16
N GLY A 23 -5.03 1.92 -7.87
CA GLY A 23 -3.58 1.81 -7.79
C GLY A 23 -3.08 1.34 -6.42
N MET A 24 -3.84 0.45 -5.78
CA MET A 24 -3.49 -0.21 -4.53
C MET A 24 -2.35 -1.21 -4.77
N ILE A 25 -1.29 -1.08 -3.99
CA ILE A 25 -0.24 -2.08 -3.89
C ILE A 25 -0.82 -3.22 -3.05
N ARG A 26 -0.66 -4.45 -3.51
CA ARG A 26 -1.09 -5.66 -2.81
C ARG A 26 0.10 -6.53 -2.40
N ARG A 27 1.31 -6.19 -2.84
CA ARG A 27 2.53 -6.92 -2.50
C ARG A 27 2.96 -6.58 -1.08
N HIS A 28 3.65 -7.52 -0.45
CA HIS A 28 4.20 -7.39 0.91
C HIS A 28 3.13 -7.08 1.99
N GLY A 29 1.85 -7.37 1.72
CA GLY A 29 0.77 -7.09 2.66
C GLY A 29 0.55 -5.61 2.95
N LEU A 30 0.95 -4.70 2.05
CA LEU A 30 0.84 -3.25 2.26
C LEU A 30 -0.47 -2.70 1.71
N ARG A 31 -1.38 -2.20 2.54
CA ARG A 31 -2.62 -1.52 2.09
C ARG A 31 -2.40 -0.05 1.72
N LEU A 32 -1.60 0.19 0.68
CA LEU A 32 -1.20 1.55 0.26
C LEU A 32 -1.45 1.84 -1.22
N CYS A 33 -1.89 3.05 -1.52
CA CYS A 33 -1.95 3.57 -2.89
C CYS A 33 -0.53 3.90 -3.38
N ARG A 34 -0.24 3.75 -4.68
CA ARG A 34 1.09 3.98 -5.27
C ARG A 34 1.70 5.36 -4.97
N GLN A 35 0.87 6.38 -4.74
CA GLN A 35 1.31 7.73 -4.37
C GLN A 35 1.82 7.72 -2.94
N CYS A 36 0.96 7.35 -1.98
CA CYS A 36 1.36 7.24 -0.58
C CYS A 36 2.54 6.29 -0.38
N PHE A 37 2.61 5.18 -1.12
CA PHE A 37 3.75 4.29 -0.98
C PHE A 37 5.09 4.97 -1.30
N ARG A 38 5.14 5.91 -2.27
CA ARG A 38 6.39 6.63 -2.56
C ARG A 38 6.83 7.52 -1.40
N ASP A 39 5.88 8.13 -0.70
CA ASP A 39 6.17 8.99 0.45
C ASP A 39 6.70 8.17 1.63
N ILE A 40 6.15 6.98 1.87
CA ILE A 40 6.45 6.14 3.05
C ILE A 40 7.53 5.10 2.76
N ALA A 41 7.80 4.79 1.48
CA ALA A 41 8.83 3.84 1.06
C ALA A 41 10.15 4.05 1.82
N PRO A 42 10.73 5.27 1.90
CA PRO A 42 11.96 5.49 2.64
C PRO A 42 11.81 5.21 4.14
N GLU A 43 10.67 5.54 4.74
CA GLU A 43 10.39 5.32 6.18
C GLU A 43 10.24 3.83 6.52
N ILE A 44 9.68 3.03 5.61
CA ILE A 44 9.52 1.56 5.77
C ILE A 44 10.83 0.81 5.46
N GLY A 45 11.85 1.51 4.95
CA GLY A 45 13.14 0.92 4.61
C GLY A 45 13.24 0.42 3.17
N PHE A 46 12.30 0.75 2.29
CA PHE A 46 12.47 0.54 0.86
C PHE A 46 13.51 1.52 0.31
N LYS A 47 14.60 0.98 -0.23
CA LYS A 47 15.63 1.74 -0.93
C LYS A 47 15.47 1.58 -2.43
N LYS A 48 15.60 2.68 -3.17
CA LYS A 48 15.68 2.66 -4.63
C LYS A 48 17.12 2.31 -5.01
N TYR A 49 17.31 1.14 -5.59
CA TYR A 49 18.54 0.78 -6.30
C TYR A 49 18.31 1.09 -7.79
N SER A 50 19.29 1.71 -8.44
CA SER A 50 19.21 2.12 -9.86
C SER A 50 19.14 0.92 -10.80
#